data_AF-A0A2M8YAC9-F1
#
_entry.id   AF-A0A2M8YAC9-F1
#
_cell.length_a   1.000
_cell.length_b   1.000
_cell.length_c   1.000
_cell.angle_alpha   90.00
_cell.angle_beta   90.00
_cell.angle_gamma   90.00
#
_symmetry.space_group_name_H-M   'P 1'
#
loop_
_entity.id
_entity.type
_entity.pdbx_description
1 polymer ?
#
loop_
_entity_poly.entity_id
_entity_poly.type
_entity_poly.pdbx_seq_one_letter_code
_entity_poly.pdbx_strand_id
1 'polypeptide(L)'
;MKPSSLLLMALLAGSASAQDVYKCVQDGQTSYSATPCTGGQLQILEVPSPPLAVDKGAATRQERVASQLEAARKKQENLADQARERAVKQKELHDKHCAQLRLDQKWAAQDAIGAGDRNRNAAQLKARRAGERLAVECGN
;
A
#
# COMPACT_ATOMS: atom_id res chain seq x y z
N MET A 1 7.59 -61.32 6.46
CA MET A 1 7.00 -61.27 7.81
C MET A 1 7.66 -60.14 8.59
N LYS A 2 6.85 -59.38 9.35
CA LYS A 2 7.15 -58.22 10.23
C LYS A 2 7.08 -56.82 9.59
N PRO A 3 5.87 -56.24 9.49
CA PRO A 3 5.67 -54.79 9.61
C PRO A 3 5.45 -54.45 11.09
N SER A 4 6.51 -54.08 11.81
CA SER A 4 6.39 -53.62 13.21
C SER A 4 7.38 -52.48 13.47
N SER A 5 7.12 -51.30 12.91
CA SER A 5 7.78 -50.06 13.34
C SER A 5 7.06 -48.75 12.98
N LEU A 6 5.81 -48.78 12.50
CA LEU A 6 5.09 -47.56 12.12
C LEU A 6 3.88 -47.23 13.01
N LEU A 7 3.66 -47.95 14.10
CA LEU A 7 2.47 -47.79 14.95
C LEU A 7 2.73 -47.14 16.32
N LEU A 8 3.95 -46.65 16.59
CA LEU A 8 4.31 -46.08 17.90
C LEU A 8 4.33 -44.54 17.95
N MET A 9 4.18 -43.84 16.82
CA MET A 9 4.27 -42.36 16.76
C MET A 9 2.91 -41.65 16.76
N ALA A 10 1.79 -42.37 16.75
CA ALA A 10 0.45 -41.79 16.66
C ALA A 10 -0.24 -41.55 18.03
N LEU A 11 0.38 -41.91 19.15
CA LEU A 11 -0.26 -41.85 20.48
C LEU A 11 0.11 -40.62 21.34
N LEU A 12 0.99 -39.71 20.88
CA LEU A 12 1.36 -38.51 21.67
C LEU A 12 0.54 -37.25 21.37
N ALA A 13 -0.50 -37.32 20.53
CA ALA A 13 -1.37 -36.18 20.21
C ALA A 13 -2.67 -36.15 21.03
N GLY A 14 -2.66 -36.69 22.24
CA GLY A 14 -3.82 -36.73 23.13
C GLY A 14 -3.64 -35.81 24.34
N SER A 15 -4.58 -34.88 24.52
CA SER A 15 -4.80 -33.99 25.68
C SER A 15 -4.10 -32.62 25.67
N ALA A 16 -4.56 -31.75 24.76
CA ALA A 16 -4.68 -30.32 25.10
C ALA A 16 -5.86 -30.16 26.08
N SER A 17 -5.68 -30.64 27.31
CA SER A 17 -6.57 -30.35 28.43
C SER A 17 -6.53 -28.85 28.68
N ALA A 18 -7.66 -28.24 29.04
CA ALA A 18 -7.72 -26.86 29.53
C ALA A 18 -6.59 -26.65 30.55
N GLN A 19 -5.58 -25.86 30.18
CA GLN A 19 -4.50 -25.52 31.09
C GLN A 19 -5.09 -24.50 32.06
N ASP A 20 -5.56 -24.99 33.20
CA ASP A 20 -5.99 -24.12 34.29
C ASP A 20 -4.78 -23.30 34.74
N VAL A 21 -4.74 -22.03 34.32
CA VAL A 21 -3.72 -21.09 34.76
C VAL A 21 -4.23 -20.46 36.04
N TYR A 22 -3.63 -20.84 37.16
CA TYR A 22 -3.98 -20.34 38.48
C TYR A 22 -3.26 -19.02 38.72
N LYS A 23 -4.02 -17.97 39.06
CA LYS A 23 -3.48 -16.70 39.53
C LYS A 23 -3.29 -16.77 41.05
N CYS A 24 -2.04 -16.76 41.50
CA CYS A 24 -1.67 -16.74 42.90
C CYS A 24 -1.27 -15.32 43.30
N VAL A 25 -1.82 -14.82 44.42
CA VAL A 25 -1.41 -13.54 45.01
C VAL A 25 -0.80 -13.83 46.38
N GLN A 26 0.50 -13.58 46.55
CA GLN A 26 1.23 -13.65 47.82
C GLN A 26 2.01 -12.35 48.04
N ASP A 27 1.90 -11.76 49.23
CA ASP A 27 2.64 -10.54 49.62
C ASP A 27 2.54 -9.38 48.61
N GLY A 28 1.38 -9.24 47.95
CA GLY A 28 1.13 -8.21 46.94
C GLY A 28 1.71 -8.51 45.54
N GLN A 29 2.42 -9.63 45.36
CA GLN A 29 2.92 -10.08 44.06
C GLN A 29 1.97 -11.10 43.43
N THR A 30 1.66 -10.90 42.15
CA THR A 30 0.80 -11.80 41.38
C THR A 30 1.66 -12.71 40.50
N SER A 31 1.56 -14.02 40.70
CA SER A 31 2.20 -15.04 39.86
C SER A 31 1.16 -15.93 39.19
N TYR A 32 1.46 -16.38 37.97
CA TYR A 32 0.59 -17.27 37.19
C TYR A 32 1.31 -18.61 37.03
N SER A 33 0.67 -19.70 37.48
CA SER A 33 1.25 -21.05 37.42
C SER A 33 0.25 -22.06 36.88
N ALA A 34 0.76 -23.12 36.25
CA ALA A 34 -0.01 -24.29 35.87
C ALA A 34 -0.21 -25.28 37.04
N THR A 35 0.42 -25.02 38.20
CA THR A 35 0.24 -25.77 39.45
C THR A 35 -0.60 -24.96 40.44
N PRO A 36 -1.47 -25.60 41.24
CA PRO A 36 -2.27 -24.91 42.25
C PRO A 36 -1.36 -24.23 43.29
N CYS A 37 -1.77 -23.07 43.79
CA CYS A 37 -0.97 -22.27 44.71
C CYS A 37 -0.64 -23.10 45.97
N THR A 38 0.65 -23.32 46.26
CA THR A 38 1.14 -24.07 47.43
C THR A 38 0.93 -23.33 48.76
N GLY A 39 0.45 -22.09 48.68
CA GLY A 39 -0.10 -21.26 49.76
C GLY A 39 -0.74 -20.01 49.14
N GLY A 40 -1.75 -19.41 49.78
CA GLY A 40 -2.43 -18.21 49.28
C GLY A 40 -3.80 -18.47 48.62
N GLN A 41 -4.53 -17.38 48.39
CA GLN A 41 -5.93 -17.42 47.96
C GLN A 41 -6.03 -17.64 46.45
N LEU A 42 -6.61 -18.77 46.05
CA LEU A 42 -6.89 -19.12 44.65
C LEU A 42 -7.97 -18.18 44.12
N GLN A 43 -7.63 -17.26 43.21
CA GLN A 43 -8.64 -16.50 42.46
C GLN A 43 -8.87 -17.22 41.13
N ILE A 44 -9.96 -17.98 41.06
CA ILE A 44 -10.48 -18.51 39.81
C ILE A 44 -10.90 -17.30 38.96
N LEU A 45 -10.30 -17.14 37.79
CA LEU A 45 -10.76 -16.14 36.83
C LEU A 45 -12.13 -16.59 36.33
N GLU A 46 -13.16 -15.83 36.68
CA GLU A 46 -14.51 -16.04 36.16
C GLU A 46 -14.51 -15.70 34.66
N VAL A 47 -14.52 -16.75 33.83
CA VAL A 47 -14.67 -16.59 32.39
C VAL A 47 -16.13 -16.25 32.14
N PRO A 48 -16.45 -15.07 31.56
CA PRO A 48 -17.83 -14.70 31.31
C PRO A 48 -18.48 -15.71 30.37
N SER A 49 -19.70 -16.13 30.72
CA SER A 49 -20.49 -17.05 29.90
C SER A 49 -20.67 -16.48 28.49
N PRO A 50 -20.58 -17.32 27.43
CA PRO A 50 -20.83 -16.87 26.07
C PRO A 50 -22.25 -16.27 25.95
N PRO A 51 -22.44 -15.27 25.07
CA PRO A 51 -23.71 -14.57 24.93
C PRO A 51 -24.83 -15.53 24.48
N LEU A 52 -25.99 -15.40 25.11
CA LEU A 52 -27.13 -16.32 24.99
C LEU A 52 -27.85 -16.29 23.63
N ALA A 53 -27.59 -15.28 22.79
CA ALA A 53 -28.29 -15.10 21.53
C ALA A 53 -27.28 -14.91 20.38
N VAL A 54 -27.25 -15.88 19.47
CA VAL A 54 -26.58 -15.73 18.18
C VAL A 54 -27.41 -14.76 17.35
N ASP A 55 -26.86 -13.57 17.09
CA ASP A 55 -27.45 -12.60 16.18
C ASP A 55 -27.41 -13.15 14.74
N LYS A 56 -28.51 -13.76 14.32
CA LYS A 56 -28.65 -14.37 12.98
C LYS A 56 -28.44 -13.38 11.84
N GLY A 57 -28.56 -12.07 12.10
CA GLY A 57 -28.32 -11.00 11.13
C GLY A 57 -26.91 -10.41 11.17
N ALA A 58 -26.05 -10.83 12.09
CA ALA A 58 -24.69 -10.29 12.21
C ALA A 58 -23.88 -10.54 10.93
N ALA A 59 -23.91 -11.77 10.41
CA ALA A 59 -23.15 -12.15 9.22
C ALA A 59 -23.55 -11.31 7.99
N THR A 60 -24.85 -11.11 7.75
CA THR A 60 -25.33 -10.33 6.59
C THR A 60 -25.02 -8.84 6.73
N ARG A 61 -25.04 -8.29 7.95
CA ARG A 61 -24.57 -6.92 8.21
C ARG A 61 -23.07 -6.79 7.99
N GLN A 62 -22.28 -7.73 8.49
CA GLN A 62 -20.83 -7.75 8.29
C GLN A 62 -20.47 -7.83 6.81
N GLU A 63 -21.15 -8.69 6.04
CA GLU A 63 -20.95 -8.80 4.59
C GLU A 63 -21.34 -7.52 3.84
N ARG A 64 -22.43 -6.85 4.26
CA ARG A 64 -22.80 -5.54 3.69
C ARG A 64 -21.74 -4.48 3.98
N VAL A 65 -21.19 -4.44 5.20
CA VAL A 65 -20.13 -3.48 5.54
C VAL A 65 -18.85 -3.80 4.78
N ALA A 66 -18.47 -5.08 4.69
CA ALA A 66 -17.30 -5.51 3.93
C ALA A 66 -17.41 -5.12 2.45
N SER A 67 -18.55 -5.42 1.80
CA SER A 67 -18.77 -5.06 0.39
C SER A 67 -18.78 -3.54 0.17
N GLN A 68 -19.32 -2.75 1.11
CA GLN A 68 -19.24 -1.28 1.04
C GLN A 68 -17.80 -0.77 1.14
N LEU A 69 -16.99 -1.33 2.05
CA LEU A 69 -15.59 -0.96 2.21
C LEU A 69 -14.76 -1.36 0.99
N GLU A 70 -15.01 -2.53 0.41
CA GLU A 70 -14.37 -2.97 -0.84
C GLU A 70 -14.75 -2.07 -2.02
N ALA A 71 -16.03 -1.72 -2.15
CA ALA A 71 -16.49 -0.81 -3.20
C ALA A 71 -15.86 0.58 -3.05
N ALA A 72 -15.76 1.10 -1.81
CA ALA A 72 -15.09 2.35 -1.52
C ALA A 72 -13.60 2.30 -1.89
N ARG A 73 -12.91 1.21 -1.53
CA ARG A 73 -11.49 0.99 -1.88
C ARG A 73 -11.30 0.97 -3.40
N LYS A 74 -12.07 0.14 -4.11
CA LYS A 74 -12.01 0.06 -5.59
C LYS A 74 -12.28 1.40 -6.26
N LYS A 75 -13.24 2.18 -5.73
CA LYS A 75 -13.51 3.53 -6.25
C LYS A 75 -12.31 4.45 -6.06
N GLN A 76 -11.67 4.42 -4.90
CA GLN A 76 -10.47 5.23 -4.63
C GLN A 76 -9.29 4.80 -5.50
N GLU A 77 -9.05 3.50 -5.65
CA GLU A 77 -8.04 2.94 -6.54
C GLU A 77 -8.28 3.41 -7.99
N ASN A 78 -9.49 3.25 -8.51
CA ASN A 78 -9.84 3.70 -9.87
C ASN A 78 -9.61 5.21 -10.07
N LEU A 79 -9.95 6.04 -9.09
CA LEU A 79 -9.73 7.49 -9.18
C LEU A 79 -8.23 7.83 -9.16
N ALA A 80 -7.46 7.14 -8.31
CA ALA A 80 -6.01 7.30 -8.25
C ALA A 80 -5.36 6.85 -9.56
N ASP A 81 -5.80 5.74 -10.14
CA ASP A 81 -5.30 5.20 -11.40
C ASP A 81 -5.57 6.16 -12.55
N GLN A 82 -6.81 6.67 -12.66
CA GLN A 82 -7.16 7.68 -13.65
C GLN A 82 -6.34 8.97 -13.48
N ALA A 83 -6.07 9.41 -12.24
CA ALA A 83 -5.24 10.57 -12.00
C ALA A 83 -3.79 10.35 -12.45
N ARG A 84 -3.22 9.17 -12.17
CA ARG A 84 -1.87 8.79 -12.63
C ARG A 84 -1.80 8.74 -14.16
N GLU A 85 -2.76 8.11 -14.83
CA GLU A 85 -2.82 8.07 -16.29
C GLU A 85 -2.91 9.46 -16.92
N ARG A 86 -3.74 10.35 -16.35
CA ARG A 86 -3.84 11.74 -16.83
C ARG A 86 -2.53 12.48 -16.65
N ALA A 87 -1.86 12.32 -15.50
CA ALA A 87 -0.58 12.95 -15.25
C ALA A 87 0.51 12.47 -16.23
N VAL A 88 0.55 11.16 -16.53
CA VAL A 88 1.46 10.59 -17.53
C VAL A 88 1.19 11.19 -18.92
N LYS A 89 -0.08 11.23 -19.36
CA LYS A 89 -0.44 11.81 -20.66
C LYS A 89 -0.07 13.29 -20.77
N GLN A 90 -0.33 14.07 -19.72
CA GLN A 90 0.03 15.50 -19.70
C GLN A 90 1.54 15.69 -19.78
N LYS A 91 2.30 14.87 -19.06
CA LYS A 91 3.76 14.88 -19.15
C LYS A 91 4.25 14.51 -20.56
N GLU A 92 3.73 13.45 -21.17
CA GLU A 92 4.11 13.06 -22.53
C GLU A 92 3.79 14.15 -23.56
N LEU A 93 2.65 14.83 -23.44
CA LEU A 93 2.29 15.95 -24.30
C LEU A 93 3.27 17.12 -24.12
N HIS A 94 3.59 17.46 -22.88
CA HIS A 94 4.57 18.48 -22.56
C HIS A 94 5.97 18.12 -23.10
N ASP A 95 6.42 16.88 -22.92
CA ASP A 95 7.71 16.40 -23.40
C ASP A 95 7.80 16.45 -24.93
N LYS A 96 6.73 16.04 -25.63
CA LYS A 96 6.64 16.15 -27.10
C LYS A 96 6.68 17.60 -27.56
N HIS A 97 5.94 18.48 -26.89
CA HIS A 97 5.92 19.90 -27.18
C HIS A 97 7.31 20.54 -27.00
N CYS A 98 7.98 20.23 -25.88
CA CYS A 98 9.34 20.69 -25.63
C CYS A 98 10.35 20.10 -26.62
N ALA A 99 10.18 18.85 -27.05
CA ALA A 99 11.01 18.26 -28.10
C ALA A 99 10.82 19.01 -29.43
N GLN A 100 9.59 19.37 -29.79
CA GLN A 100 9.32 20.17 -30.99
C GLN A 100 9.99 21.55 -30.91
N LEU A 101 9.84 22.26 -29.79
CA LEU A 101 10.48 23.57 -29.59
C LEU A 101 12.01 23.50 -29.66
N ARG A 102 12.62 22.42 -29.15
CA ARG A 102 14.07 22.17 -29.29
C ARG A 102 14.48 21.98 -30.74
N LEU A 103 13.67 21.28 -31.55
CA LEU A 103 13.93 21.13 -32.98
C LEU A 103 13.79 22.46 -33.71
N ASP A 104 12.74 23.22 -33.44
CA ASP A 104 12.52 24.55 -34.02
C ASP A 104 13.70 25.49 -33.73
N GLN A 105 14.21 25.48 -32.49
CA GLN A 105 15.39 26.26 -32.11
C GLN A 105 16.63 25.84 -32.92
N LYS A 106 16.88 24.52 -33.01
CA LYS A 106 18.03 23.99 -33.77
C LYS A 106 17.96 24.38 -35.23
N TRP A 107 16.79 24.25 -35.86
CA TRP A 107 16.60 24.63 -37.25
C TRP A 107 16.74 26.13 -37.44
N ALA A 108 16.14 26.95 -36.59
CA ALA A 108 16.31 28.40 -36.67
C ALA A 108 17.78 28.83 -36.51
N ALA A 109 18.56 28.14 -35.66
CA ALA A 109 19.99 28.39 -35.53
C ALA A 109 20.76 28.00 -36.80
N GLN A 110 20.44 26.86 -37.42
CA GLN A 110 21.04 26.44 -38.70
C GLN A 110 20.70 27.40 -39.83
N ASP A 111 19.44 27.83 -39.94
CA ASP A 111 18.99 28.83 -40.90
C ASP A 111 19.76 30.15 -40.73
N ALA A 112 20.01 30.57 -39.48
CA ALA A 112 20.77 31.77 -39.19
C ALA A 112 22.24 31.68 -39.61
N ILE A 113 22.84 30.48 -39.56
CA ILE A 113 24.21 30.23 -40.04
C ILE A 113 24.27 30.31 -41.57
N GLY A 114 23.27 29.77 -42.26
CA GLY A 114 23.19 29.77 -43.73
C GLY A 114 22.63 31.05 -44.36
N ALA A 115 22.15 32.01 -43.56
CA ALA A 115 21.50 33.22 -44.07
C ALA A 115 22.50 34.19 -44.73
N GLY A 116 22.23 34.58 -45.98
CA GLY A 116 22.95 35.65 -46.67
C GLY A 116 22.72 37.03 -46.03
N ASP A 117 23.62 37.98 -46.35
CA ASP A 117 23.75 39.26 -45.63
C ASP A 117 22.44 40.05 -45.46
N ARG A 118 21.56 40.05 -46.47
CA ARG A 118 20.28 40.78 -46.43
C ARG A 118 19.33 40.26 -45.34
N ASN A 119 19.39 38.97 -45.01
CA ASN A 119 18.45 38.33 -44.08
C ASN A 119 19.09 37.91 -42.76
N ARG A 120 20.40 38.15 -42.59
CA ARG A 120 21.19 37.66 -41.45
C ARG A 120 20.63 38.12 -40.09
N ASN A 121 20.32 39.41 -39.95
CA ASN A 121 19.77 39.96 -38.71
C ASN A 121 18.40 39.37 -38.38
N ALA A 122 17.54 39.20 -39.38
CA ALA A 122 16.21 38.62 -39.19
C ALA A 122 16.30 37.13 -38.78
N ALA A 123 17.21 36.37 -39.41
CA ALA A 123 17.43 34.97 -39.09
C ALA A 123 18.02 34.78 -37.68
N GLN A 124 18.96 35.63 -37.28
CA GLN A 124 19.51 35.64 -35.91
C GLN A 124 18.44 35.96 -34.85
N LEU A 125 17.58 36.95 -35.13
CA LEU A 125 16.48 37.28 -34.22
C LEU A 125 15.48 36.12 -34.09
N LYS A 126 15.18 35.42 -35.19
CA LYS A 126 14.32 34.22 -35.17
C LYS A 126 14.94 33.11 -34.33
N ALA A 127 16.23 32.83 -34.51
CA ALA A 127 16.96 31.84 -33.72
C ALA A 127 16.93 32.18 -32.21
N ARG A 128 17.16 33.45 -31.86
CA ARG A 128 17.09 33.93 -30.48
C ARG A 128 15.69 33.73 -29.89
N ARG A 129 14.64 34.19 -30.58
CA ARG A 129 13.25 34.07 -30.11
C ARG A 129 12.81 32.61 -29.95
N ALA A 130 13.23 31.73 -30.85
CA ALA A 130 12.96 30.30 -30.72
C ALA A 130 13.58 29.72 -29.44
N GLY A 131 14.80 30.15 -29.09
CA GLY A 131 15.45 29.79 -27.83
C GLY A 131 14.78 30.37 -26.60
N GLU A 132 14.37 31.64 -26.64
CA GLU A 132 13.63 32.30 -25.55
C GLU A 132 12.29 31.59 -25.28
N ARG A 133 11.54 31.24 -26.34
CA ARG A 133 10.29 30.48 -26.23
C ARG A 133 10.51 29.11 -25.60
N LEU A 134 11.53 28.38 -26.04
CA LEU A 134 11.89 27.10 -25.44
C LEU A 134 12.25 27.26 -23.95
N ALA A 135 13.00 28.28 -23.59
CA ALA A 135 13.40 28.52 -22.20
C ALA A 135 12.21 28.87 -21.29
N VAL A 136 11.24 29.64 -21.78
CA VAL A 136 10.04 29.99 -21.01
C VAL A 136 9.14 28.77 -20.79
N GLU A 137 8.96 27.94 -21.83
CA GLU A 137 8.01 26.84 -21.78
C GLU A 137 8.60 25.55 -21.19
N CYS A 138 9.91 25.33 -21.30
CA CYS A 138 10.58 24.07 -20.98
C CYS A 138 11.86 24.23 -20.13
N GLY A 139 12.09 25.40 -19.54
CA GLY A 139 13.31 25.74 -18.78
C GLY A 139 13.26 25.41 -17.28
N ASN A 140 12.26 24.66 -16.83
CA ASN A 140 12.13 24.21 -15.43
C ASN A 140 12.37 22.70 -15.32
#